data_AF-A0A662A598-F1
#
_entry.id   AF-A0A662A598-F1
#
_cell.length_a   1.000
_cell.length_b   1.000
_cell.length_c   1.000
_cell.angle_alpha   90.00
_cell.angle_beta   90.00
_cell.angle_gamma   90.00
#
_symmetry.space_group_name_H-M   'P 1'
#
loop_
_entity.id
_entity.type
_entity.pdbx_description
1 polymer ?
#
loop_
_entity_poly.entity_id
_entity_poly.type
_entity_poly.pdbx_seq_one_letter_code
_entity_poly.pdbx_strand_id
1 'polypeptide(L)'
;MYFPKISPTIKYLTLVEDCDNYCFSIIGIILDNEFNKGINLGFEYYEKGKLDFALAAFQQVIENHQDYPFGFLYYHVIQIYSEIGEMDKAKKWYNKLNNGLYIDKKQVLDRLKQQSYYKQLIF
;
A
#
# COMPACT_ATOMS: atom_id res chain seq x y z
N MET A 1 19.94 7.43 18.20
CA MET A 1 18.62 7.61 18.83
C MET A 1 18.19 6.28 19.43
N TYR A 2 17.62 6.30 20.64
CA TYR A 2 17.06 5.12 21.30
C TYR A 2 15.56 5.32 21.39
N PHE A 3 14.79 4.44 20.78
CA PHE A 3 13.33 4.43 20.90
C PHE A 3 12.94 3.43 21.98
N PRO A 4 12.28 3.86 23.07
CA PRO A 4 11.80 2.94 24.09
C PRO A 4 10.77 1.97 23.50
N LYS A 5 10.58 0.83 24.16
CA LYS A 5 9.61 -0.19 23.74
C LYS A 5 8.23 0.46 23.55
N ILE A 6 7.72 0.37 22.32
CA ILE A 6 6.41 0.89 21.94
C ILE A 6 5.33 -0.03 22.54
N SER A 7 4.23 0.57 23.00
CA SER A 7 3.08 -0.18 23.52
C SER A 7 2.56 -1.17 22.46
N PRO A 8 2.23 -2.43 22.83
CA PRO A 8 1.62 -3.39 21.90
C PRO A 8 0.28 -2.92 21.30
N THR A 9 -0.36 -1.93 21.89
CA THR A 9 -1.63 -1.36 21.40
C THR A 9 -1.44 -0.41 20.21
N ILE A 10 -0.22 0.05 19.96
CA ILE A 10 0.08 0.94 18.84
C ILE A 10 0.29 0.07 17.60
N LYS A 11 -0.62 0.17 16.63
CA LYS A 11 -0.55 -0.59 15.38
C LYS A 11 0.37 0.04 14.34
N TYR A 12 0.50 1.37 14.34
CA TYR A 12 1.21 2.13 13.31
C TYR A 12 2.03 3.28 13.90
N LEU A 13 3.20 3.54 13.32
CA LEU A 13 4.07 4.67 13.66
C LEU A 13 4.53 5.40 12.40
N THR A 14 4.53 6.74 12.46
CA THR A 14 5.15 7.60 11.45
C THR A 14 6.26 8.40 12.12
N LEU A 15 7.45 8.39 11.54
CA LEU A 15 8.60 9.20 11.94
C LEU A 15 8.79 10.31 10.90
N VAL A 16 8.58 11.56 11.29
CA VAL A 16 8.87 12.73 10.46
C VAL A 16 9.92 13.55 11.18
N GLU A 17 11.06 13.77 10.54
CA GLU A 17 12.06 14.71 11.05
C GLU A 17 11.57 16.15 10.88
N ASP A 18 11.78 16.96 11.91
CA ASP A 18 11.66 18.42 11.82
C ASP A 18 13.00 18.97 11.30
N CYS A 19 13.05 19.39 10.04
CA CYS A 19 14.29 19.67 9.33
C CYS A 19 14.10 20.67 8.19
N ASP A 20 15.15 21.49 7.97
CA ASP A 20 15.16 22.52 6.92
C ASP A 20 15.68 21.99 5.56
N ASN A 21 16.61 21.01 5.58
CA ASN A 21 17.20 20.39 4.39
C ASN A 21 17.55 18.92 4.65
N TYR A 22 17.56 18.08 3.59
CA TYR A 22 17.90 16.65 3.64
C TYR A 22 17.04 15.80 4.60
N CYS A 23 15.75 16.13 4.68
CA CYS A 23 14.81 15.45 5.56
C CYS A 23 14.63 13.96 5.27
N PHE A 24 14.65 13.15 6.33
CA PHE A 24 14.23 11.76 6.29
C PHE A 24 12.84 11.59 6.94
N SER A 25 12.00 10.78 6.31
CA SER A 25 10.70 10.40 6.88
C SER A 25 10.44 8.92 6.64
N ILE A 26 9.89 8.26 7.65
CA ILE A 26 9.36 6.90 7.55
C ILE A 26 7.86 7.00 7.81
N ILE A 27 7.07 6.69 6.80
CA ILE A 27 5.62 6.74 6.86
C ILE A 27 5.07 5.32 6.96
N GLY A 28 4.17 5.08 7.91
CA GLY A 28 3.39 3.86 7.96
C GLY A 28 4.17 2.61 8.37
N ILE A 29 5.01 2.70 9.41
CA ILE A 29 5.60 1.49 10.02
C ILE A 29 4.47 0.67 10.63
N ILE A 30 4.27 -0.54 10.12
CA ILE A 30 3.24 -1.48 10.60
C ILE A 30 3.85 -2.35 11.70
N LEU A 31 3.28 -2.27 12.89
CA LEU A 31 3.70 -3.07 14.05
C LEU A 31 2.81 -4.31 14.26
N ASP A 32 1.70 -4.41 13.53
CA ASP A 32 0.79 -5.54 13.57
C ASP A 32 1.40 -6.76 12.84
N ASN A 33 1.57 -7.86 13.58
CA ASN A 33 2.21 -9.07 13.05
C ASN A 33 1.36 -9.81 12.01
N GLU A 34 0.03 -9.84 12.19
CA GLU A 34 -0.86 -10.53 11.25
C GLU A 34 -0.90 -9.78 9.92
N PHE A 35 -1.00 -8.46 10.01
CA PHE A 35 -0.91 -7.56 8.87
C PHE A 35 0.41 -7.76 8.12
N ASN A 36 1.54 -7.68 8.81
CA ASN A 36 2.86 -7.87 8.19
C ASN A 36 2.99 -9.24 7.52
N LYS A 37 2.46 -10.30 8.15
CA LYS A 37 2.48 -11.65 7.56
C LYS A 37 1.70 -11.71 6.25
N GLY A 38 0.51 -11.10 6.19
CA GLY A 38 -0.29 -11.04 4.97
C GLY A 38 0.39 -10.26 3.85
N ILE A 39 1.00 -9.11 4.16
CA ILE A 39 1.79 -8.33 3.20
C ILE A 39 2.96 -9.14 2.64
N ASN A 40 3.74 -9.76 3.54
CA ASN A 40 4.91 -10.54 3.15
C ASN A 40 4.52 -11.71 2.24
N LEU A 41 3.40 -12.38 2.54
CA LEU A 41 2.88 -13.46 1.70
C LEU A 41 2.50 -12.95 0.30
N GLY A 42 1.85 -11.79 0.21
CA GLY A 42 1.52 -11.16 -1.07
C GLY A 42 2.74 -10.87 -1.92
N PHE A 43 3.80 -10.31 -1.32
CA PHE A 43 5.07 -10.07 -2.01
C PHE A 43 5.78 -11.37 -2.41
N GLU A 44 5.80 -12.38 -1.55
CA GLU A 44 6.40 -13.68 -1.86
C GLU A 44 5.74 -14.32 -3.09
N TYR A 45 4.40 -14.26 -3.19
CA TYR A 45 3.69 -14.73 -4.38
C TYR A 45 3.99 -13.88 -5.61
N TYR A 46 4.05 -12.56 -5.45
CA TYR A 46 4.36 -11.64 -6.53
C TYR A 46 5.75 -11.91 -7.13
N GLU A 47 6.77 -12.05 -6.30
CA GLU A 47 8.15 -12.38 -6.71
C GLU A 47 8.24 -13.72 -7.45
N LYS A 48 7.37 -14.68 -7.10
CA LYS A 48 7.26 -15.98 -7.78
C LYS A 48 6.44 -15.93 -9.07
N GLY A 49 5.94 -14.75 -9.48
CA GLY A 49 5.06 -14.58 -10.64
C GLY A 49 3.65 -15.16 -10.45
N LYS A 50 3.28 -15.52 -9.21
CA LYS A 50 1.98 -16.10 -8.86
C LYS A 50 0.97 -14.99 -8.58
N LEU A 51 0.65 -14.22 -9.61
CA LEU A 51 -0.09 -12.95 -9.50
C LEU A 51 -1.48 -13.11 -8.89
N ASP A 52 -2.23 -14.19 -9.19
CA ASP A 52 -3.54 -14.44 -8.58
C ASP A 52 -3.46 -14.63 -7.05
N PHE A 53 -2.43 -15.33 -6.57
CA PHE A 53 -2.22 -15.55 -5.15
C PHE A 53 -1.74 -14.29 -4.43
N ALA A 54 -0.88 -13.49 -5.09
CA ALA A 54 -0.46 -12.20 -4.57
C ALA A 54 -1.65 -11.25 -4.39
N LEU A 55 -2.51 -11.20 -5.41
CA LEU A 55 -3.72 -10.40 -5.40
C LEU A 55 -4.67 -10.79 -4.27
N ALA A 56 -4.93 -12.09 -4.09
CA ALA A 56 -5.77 -12.60 -3.01
C ALA A 56 -5.20 -12.22 -1.63
N ALA A 57 -3.89 -12.38 -1.42
CA ALA A 57 -3.23 -12.02 -0.17
C ALA A 57 -3.34 -10.52 0.15
N PHE A 58 -3.04 -9.64 -0.82
CA PHE A 58 -3.16 -8.20 -0.61
C PHE A 58 -4.60 -7.75 -0.37
N GLN A 59 -5.58 -8.31 -1.10
CA GLN A 59 -6.99 -7.98 -0.91
C GLN A 59 -7.50 -8.41 0.47
N GLN A 60 -7.12 -9.61 0.91
CA GLN A 60 -7.48 -10.10 2.24
C GLN A 60 -6.95 -9.17 3.35
N VAL A 61 -5.72 -8.67 3.22
CA VAL A 61 -5.16 -7.70 4.17
C VAL A 61 -5.97 -6.40 4.19
N ILE A 62 -6.33 -5.87 3.02
CA ILE A 62 -7.17 -4.66 2.93
C ILE A 62 -8.55 -4.88 3.55
N GLU A 63 -9.16 -6.06 3.36
CA GLU A 63 -10.49 -6.39 3.85
C GLU A 63 -10.53 -6.62 5.36
N ASN A 64 -9.48 -7.21 5.93
CA ASN A 64 -9.36 -7.49 7.36
C ASN A 64 -8.95 -6.25 8.18
N HIS A 65 -8.28 -5.28 7.55
CA HIS A 65 -7.78 -4.07 8.21
C HIS A 65 -8.43 -2.80 7.63
N GLN A 66 -9.76 -2.71 7.72
CA GLN A 66 -10.51 -1.55 7.20
C GLN A 66 -10.19 -0.25 7.95
N ASP A 67 -9.67 -0.34 9.19
CA ASP A 67 -9.18 0.79 9.99
C ASP A 67 -7.76 1.24 9.61
N TYR A 68 -7.11 0.55 8.66
CA TYR A 68 -5.77 0.89 8.21
C TYR A 68 -5.74 2.19 7.42
N PRO A 69 -5.01 3.22 7.87
CA PRO A 69 -5.13 4.56 7.30
C PRO A 69 -4.22 4.80 6.08
N PHE A 70 -3.50 3.79 5.58
CA PHE A 70 -2.60 3.94 4.43
C PHE A 70 -3.09 3.17 3.20
N GLY A 71 -2.83 3.75 2.03
CA GLY A 71 -3.29 3.32 0.72
C GLY A 71 -2.24 2.54 -0.08
N PHE A 72 -1.03 2.34 0.41
CA PHE A 72 0.04 1.70 -0.36
C PHE A 72 -0.33 0.32 -0.92
N LEU A 73 -1.13 -0.49 -0.20
CA LEU A 73 -1.59 -1.80 -0.72
C LEU A 73 -2.50 -1.69 -1.94
N TYR A 74 -3.24 -0.59 -2.07
CA TYR A 74 -4.05 -0.35 -3.27
C TYR A 74 -3.16 -0.22 -4.51
N TYR A 75 -1.99 0.40 -4.39
CA TYR A 75 -1.04 0.48 -5.51
C TYR A 75 -0.63 -0.90 -6.01
N HIS A 76 -0.31 -1.82 -5.11
CA HIS A 76 0.08 -3.18 -5.50
C HIS A 76 -1.06 -3.94 -6.17
N VAL A 77 -2.29 -3.84 -5.67
CA VAL A 77 -3.46 -4.45 -6.31
C VAL A 77 -3.73 -3.84 -7.70
N ILE A 78 -3.67 -2.52 -7.83
CA ILE A 78 -3.84 -1.82 -9.12
C ILE A 78 -2.75 -2.27 -10.11
N GLN A 79 -1.50 -2.30 -9.67
CA GLN A 79 -0.36 -2.72 -10.48
C GLN A 79 -0.55 -4.15 -10.99
N ILE A 80 -0.86 -5.11 -10.10
CA ILE A 80 -1.05 -6.51 -10.50
C ILE A 80 -2.20 -6.63 -11.51
N TYR A 81 -3.35 -5.97 -11.28
CA TYR A 81 -4.44 -5.99 -12.25
C TYR A 81 -4.05 -5.39 -13.61
N SER A 82 -3.25 -4.32 -13.61
CA SER A 82 -2.73 -3.73 -14.85
C SER A 82 -1.75 -4.68 -15.57
N GLU A 83 -0.92 -5.41 -14.83
CA GLU A 83 0.05 -6.38 -15.38
C GLU A 83 -0.64 -7.59 -16.03
N ILE A 84 -1.72 -8.10 -15.43
CA ILE A 84 -2.49 -9.22 -16.00
C ILE A 84 -3.51 -8.78 -17.08
N GLY A 85 -3.55 -7.49 -17.42
CA GLY A 85 -4.43 -6.94 -18.45
C GLY A 85 -5.89 -6.71 -18.03
N GLU A 86 -6.20 -6.88 -16.75
CA GLU A 86 -7.54 -6.72 -16.17
C GLU A 86 -7.82 -5.26 -15.80
N MET A 87 -7.78 -4.39 -16.82
CA MET A 87 -7.78 -2.94 -16.62
C MET A 87 -9.05 -2.41 -15.95
N ASP A 88 -10.21 -3.01 -16.20
CA ASP A 88 -11.46 -2.61 -15.55
C ASP A 88 -11.43 -2.83 -14.03
N LYS A 89 -10.77 -3.91 -13.58
CA LYS A 89 -10.56 -4.17 -12.15
C LYS A 89 -9.55 -3.18 -11.58
N ALA A 90 -8.45 -2.91 -12.31
CA ALA A 90 -7.49 -1.88 -11.91
C ALA A 90 -8.15 -0.51 -11.72
N LYS A 91 -9.02 -0.06 -12.64
CA LYS A 91 -9.82 1.18 -12.53
C LYS A 91 -10.70 1.20 -11.28
N LYS A 92 -11.38 0.09 -10.97
CA LYS A 92 -12.22 -0.01 -9.75
C LYS A 92 -11.40 0.22 -8.49
N TRP A 93 -10.22 -0.41 -8.39
CA TRP A 93 -9.32 -0.24 -7.26
C TRP A 93 -8.70 1.16 -7.19
N TYR A 94 -8.35 1.74 -8.34
CA TYR A 94 -7.91 3.13 -8.44
C TYR A 94 -8.97 4.11 -7.92
N ASN A 95 -10.22 3.93 -8.32
CA ASN A 95 -11.32 4.78 -7.84
C ASN A 95 -11.54 4.63 -6.33
N LYS A 96 -11.42 3.41 -5.79
CA LYS A 96 -11.50 3.15 -4.34
C LYS A 96 -10.36 3.85 -3.59
N LEU A 97 -9.13 3.83 -4.12
CA LEU A 97 -7.99 4.58 -3.58
C LEU A 97 -8.25 6.09 -3.61
N ASN A 98 -8.69 6.62 -4.77
CA ASN A 98 -8.87 8.05 -4.98
C ASN A 98 -9.96 8.66 -4.07
N ASN A 99 -11.07 7.94 -3.95
CA ASN A 99 -12.23 8.35 -3.13
C ASN A 99 -12.01 8.11 -1.63
N GLY A 100 -11.08 7.23 -1.25
CA GLY A 100 -10.77 6.96 0.14
C GLY A 100 -9.94 8.06 0.83
N LEU A 101 -9.92 8.00 2.16
CA LEU A 101 -9.14 8.87 3.03
C LEU A 101 -7.91 8.09 3.52
N TYR A 102 -6.81 8.17 2.78
CA TYR A 102 -5.53 7.56 3.16
C TYR A 102 -4.46 8.61 3.38
N ILE A 103 -3.63 8.44 4.41
CA ILE A 103 -2.60 9.39 4.84
C ILE A 103 -1.55 9.60 3.73
N ASP A 104 -1.12 8.51 3.09
CA ASP A 104 -0.14 8.47 2.01
C ASP A 104 -0.77 8.61 0.62
N LYS A 105 -2.09 8.87 0.50
CA LYS A 105 -2.82 8.89 -0.79
C LYS A 105 -2.08 9.67 -1.87
N LYS A 106 -1.58 10.87 -1.54
CA LYS A 106 -0.84 11.71 -2.50
C LYS A 106 0.40 10.99 -3.04
N GLN A 107 1.21 10.39 -2.16
CA GLN A 107 2.44 9.68 -2.54
C GLN A 107 2.11 8.46 -3.42
N VAL A 108 1.07 7.71 -3.05
CA VAL A 108 0.59 6.55 -3.82
C VAL A 108 0.11 6.97 -5.22
N LEU A 109 -0.68 8.05 -5.32
CA LEU A 109 -1.13 8.60 -6.60
C LEU A 109 0.02 9.14 -7.45
N ASP A 110 1.01 9.79 -6.84
CA ASP A 110 2.19 10.28 -7.55
C ASP A 110 3.04 9.13 -8.11
N ARG A 111 3.16 8.02 -7.37
CA ARG A 111 3.78 6.79 -7.86
C ARG A 111 2.98 6.15 -9.01
N LEU A 112 1.65 6.16 -8.94
CA LEU A 112 0.79 5.67 -10.02
C LEU A 112 0.95 6.48 -11.31
N LYS A 113 1.04 7.82 -11.21
CA LYS A 113 1.23 8.71 -12.37
C LYS A 113 2.48 8.40 -13.20
N GLN A 114 3.50 7.82 -12.56
CA GLN A 114 4.76 7.46 -13.20
C GLN A 114 4.68 6.13 -13.97
N GLN A 115 3.61 5.37 -13.81
CA GLN A 115 3.44 4.07 -14.47
C GLN A 115 2.95 4.24 -15.90
N SER A 116 3.43 3.38 -16.80
CA SER A 116 3.07 3.40 -18.23
C SER A 116 1.56 3.20 -18.46
N TYR A 117 0.90 2.43 -17.60
CA TYR A 117 -0.53 2.14 -17.66
C TYR A 117 -1.42 3.22 -17.03
N TYR A 118 -0.86 4.26 -16.40
CA TYR A 118 -1.64 5.25 -15.64
C TYR A 118 -2.79 5.91 -16.41
N LYS A 119 -2.55 6.26 -17.68
CA LYS A 119 -3.59 6.88 -18.52
C LYS A 119 -4.83 5.99 -18.63
N GLN A 120 -4.65 4.68 -18.70
CA GLN A 120 -5.75 3.72 -18.77
C GLN A 120 -6.51 3.57 -17.46
N LEU A 121 -6.04 4.14 -16.35
CA LEU A 121 -6.78 4.14 -15.07
C LEU A 121 -7.78 5.30 -14.97
N ILE A 122 -7.52 6.40 -15.68
CA ILE A 122 -8.28 7.65 -15.57
C ILE A 122 -9.20 7.94 -16.75
N PHE A 123 -9.06 7.19 -17.85
CA PHE A 123 -9.94 7.19 -19.03
C PHE A 123 -10.49 5.78 -19.21
#